data_AF-A0A2E8QLN9-F1
#
_entry.id   AF-A0A2E8QLN9-F1
#
_cell.length_a   1.000
_cell.length_b   1.000
_cell.length_c   1.000
_cell.angle_alpha   90.00
_cell.angle_beta   90.00
_cell.angle_gamma   90.00
#
_symmetry.space_group_name_H-M   'P 1'
#
loop_
_entity.id
_entity.type
_entity.pdbx_description
1 polymer ?
#
loop_
_entity_poly.entity_id
_entity_poly.type
_entity_poly.pdbx_seq_one_letter_code
_entity_poly.pdbx_strand_id
1 'polypeptide(L)'
;IASKGVNGQDVFLTIDGLQVGDPTSLLVESVFRTETLGGITETSTSTLYSMSNRLEWFHALLLDRQSGTRTEMMVQDIPESVEIQASLGNAISMDVTVPEEFRKGDLGVGSIMIQQLQWMENSWWPATMFLTEIPGSMNLTTEPDLNFDITKNLAFQGMPILDFSASSEGMSLYIEAKGRAINSRGDIVLMAEGLADRLSIKPTESFGLNIRSSGDGVDRLYFRANEIPTLPPVILEQMEAMGENLKSAKIEIHEFGRVTVMIPGYQLIEVSDVQGGRIIISARATAEVNGIDVDLRGVMLDAQVTGGIPSGTTLGVNGFASDLSLLNMIPGFSGSTSHWMAPEPVSSGILTAVATLGGM
;
A
#
# COMPACT_ATOMS: atom_id res chain seq x y z
N ILE A 1 15.48 -22.73 -19.50
CA ILE A 1 14.38 -23.52 -20.11
C ILE A 1 13.44 -22.56 -20.83
N ALA A 2 12.96 -22.87 -22.04
CA ALA A 2 12.02 -22.03 -22.75
C ALA A 2 11.00 -22.86 -23.54
N SER A 3 9.73 -22.47 -23.48
CA SER A 3 8.63 -23.00 -24.29
C SER A 3 7.93 -21.83 -24.97
N LYS A 4 7.56 -21.99 -26.25
CA LYS A 4 6.93 -20.91 -27.02
C LYS A 4 5.67 -21.40 -27.71
N GLY A 5 4.62 -20.59 -27.66
CA GLY A 5 3.37 -20.77 -28.40
C GLY A 5 2.46 -21.88 -27.91
N VAL A 6 2.69 -22.47 -26.73
CA VAL A 6 1.81 -23.49 -26.17
C VAL A 6 0.55 -22.80 -25.66
N ASN A 7 -0.60 -23.06 -26.30
CA ASN A 7 -1.86 -22.35 -26.03
C ASN A 7 -1.76 -20.82 -26.10
N GLY A 8 -0.86 -20.28 -26.95
CA GLY A 8 -0.62 -18.83 -27.03
C GLY A 8 0.24 -18.26 -25.90
N GLN A 9 0.82 -19.11 -25.06
CA GLN A 9 1.70 -18.73 -23.97
C GLN A 9 3.16 -19.05 -24.29
N ASP A 10 4.05 -18.15 -23.88
CA ASP A 10 5.49 -18.35 -23.88
C ASP A 10 6.00 -18.39 -22.43
N VAL A 11 6.80 -19.41 -22.09
CA VAL A 11 7.37 -19.58 -20.75
C VAL A 11 8.89 -19.57 -20.86
N PHE A 12 9.56 -18.77 -20.03
CA PHE A 12 11.01 -18.76 -19.89
C PHE A 12 11.36 -18.94 -18.42
N LEU A 13 12.35 -19.80 -18.15
CA LEU A 13 12.84 -20.07 -16.82
C LEU A 13 14.38 -20.07 -16.85
N THR A 14 14.98 -19.23 -16.03
CA THR A 14 16.41 -19.14 -15.81
C THR A 14 16.70 -19.50 -14.35
N ILE A 15 17.71 -20.33 -14.12
CA ILE A 15 18.07 -20.88 -12.82
C ILE A 15 19.57 -20.70 -12.67
N ASP A 16 20.02 -20.27 -11.51
CA ASP A 16 21.43 -20.06 -11.18
C ASP A 16 21.77 -20.53 -9.77
N GLY A 17 23.01 -20.95 -9.57
CA GLY A 17 23.45 -21.61 -8.33
C GLY A 17 23.54 -23.15 -8.45
N LEU A 18 23.46 -23.70 -9.67
CA LEU A 18 23.75 -25.12 -9.92
C LEU A 18 25.26 -25.40 -9.82
N GLN A 19 25.66 -26.38 -9.02
CA GLN A 19 27.06 -26.77 -8.87
C GLN A 19 27.51 -27.71 -10.00
N VAL A 20 28.59 -27.35 -10.68
CA VAL A 20 29.11 -28.13 -11.81
C VAL A 20 29.75 -29.42 -11.30
N GLY A 21 29.25 -30.57 -11.76
CA GLY A 21 29.78 -31.89 -11.42
C GLY A 21 29.04 -32.60 -10.29
N ASP A 22 28.15 -31.90 -9.58
CA ASP A 22 27.37 -32.47 -8.48
C ASP A 22 25.97 -32.90 -8.94
N PRO A 23 25.58 -34.18 -8.75
CA PRO A 23 24.23 -34.62 -9.04
C PRO A 23 23.22 -33.83 -8.21
N THR A 24 22.30 -33.15 -8.89
CA THR A 24 21.29 -32.33 -8.24
C THR A 24 19.89 -32.78 -8.64
N SER A 25 19.07 -33.12 -7.66
CA SER A 25 17.63 -33.33 -7.87
C SER A 25 16.94 -31.97 -7.82
N LEU A 26 16.08 -31.71 -8.81
CA LEU A 26 15.30 -30.48 -8.91
C LEU A 26 13.85 -30.84 -9.26
N LEU A 27 12.92 -30.33 -8.46
CA LEU A 27 11.49 -30.32 -8.70
C LEU A 27 11.02 -28.86 -8.75
N VAL A 28 10.40 -28.49 -9.87
CA VAL A 28 9.66 -27.24 -9.99
C VAL A 28 8.30 -27.61 -10.54
N GLU A 29 7.28 -27.49 -9.71
CA GLU A 29 5.88 -27.67 -10.10
C GLU A 29 5.18 -26.32 -10.00
N SER A 30 4.88 -25.72 -11.14
CA SER A 30 4.20 -24.43 -11.23
C SER A 30 2.89 -24.55 -11.98
N VAL A 31 1.81 -24.10 -11.38
CA VAL A 31 0.49 -23.99 -11.99
C VAL A 31 0.16 -22.52 -12.15
N PHE A 32 -0.12 -22.10 -13.39
CA PHE A 32 -0.58 -20.75 -13.70
C PHE A 32 -2.07 -20.81 -14.05
N ARG A 33 -2.86 -19.95 -13.41
CA ARG A 33 -4.27 -19.82 -13.69
C ARG A 33 -4.57 -18.36 -14.01
N THR A 34 -5.08 -18.17 -15.21
CA THR A 34 -5.45 -16.85 -15.74
C THR A 34 -6.97 -16.76 -15.82
N GLU A 35 -7.54 -15.76 -15.17
CA GLU A 35 -8.97 -15.47 -15.20
C GLU A 35 -9.18 -14.02 -15.61
N THR A 36 -10.21 -13.75 -16.42
CA THR A 36 -10.55 -12.37 -16.82
C THR A 36 -11.95 -12.04 -16.36
N LEU A 37 -12.04 -11.02 -15.50
CA LEU A 37 -13.29 -10.53 -14.92
C LEU A 37 -13.36 -9.01 -15.11
N GLY A 38 -14.46 -8.51 -15.69
CA GLY A 38 -14.65 -7.06 -15.87
C GLY A 38 -13.63 -6.39 -16.79
N GLY A 39 -12.93 -7.15 -17.65
CA GLY A 39 -11.88 -6.64 -18.54
C GLY A 39 -10.49 -6.59 -17.92
N ILE A 40 -10.34 -7.01 -16.66
CA ILE A 40 -9.05 -7.15 -15.97
C ILE A 40 -8.69 -8.63 -15.89
N THR A 41 -7.41 -8.93 -16.15
CA THR A 41 -6.90 -10.30 -16.12
C THR A 41 -6.09 -10.55 -14.85
N GLU A 42 -6.59 -11.43 -14.00
CA GLU A 42 -5.86 -11.94 -12.85
C GLU A 42 -5.04 -13.17 -13.24
N THR A 43 -3.77 -13.18 -12.86
CA THR A 43 -2.92 -14.37 -12.97
C THR A 43 -2.50 -14.80 -11.58
N SER A 44 -2.95 -15.98 -11.19
CA SER A 44 -2.44 -16.68 -10.01
C SER A 44 -1.38 -17.70 -10.43
N THR A 45 -0.36 -17.82 -9.59
CA THR A 45 0.68 -18.82 -9.69
C THR A 45 0.77 -19.57 -8.36
N SER A 46 0.80 -20.89 -8.44
CA SER A 46 1.16 -21.76 -7.32
C SER A 46 2.40 -22.52 -7.75
N THR A 47 3.50 -22.32 -7.00
CA THR A 47 4.79 -22.92 -7.29
C THR A 47 5.28 -23.69 -6.07
N LEU A 48 5.45 -24.99 -6.25
CA LEU A 48 6.19 -25.85 -5.35
C LEU A 48 7.61 -26.01 -5.90
N TYR A 49 8.58 -25.64 -5.08
CA TYR A 49 9.99 -25.78 -5.38
C TYR A 49 10.64 -26.75 -4.40
N SER A 50 11.44 -27.70 -4.91
CA SER A 50 12.30 -28.55 -4.10
C SER A 50 13.60 -28.92 -4.81
N MET A 51 14.71 -28.90 -4.08
CA MET A 51 16.03 -29.22 -4.59
C MET A 51 16.93 -29.85 -3.53
N SER A 52 17.98 -30.56 -3.97
CA SER A 52 18.97 -31.15 -3.06
C SER A 52 19.78 -30.13 -2.26
N ASN A 53 19.90 -28.89 -2.75
CA ASN A 53 20.69 -27.82 -2.16
C ASN A 53 19.94 -26.49 -2.33
N ARG A 54 20.28 -25.48 -1.53
CA ARG A 54 19.82 -24.10 -1.75
C ARG A 54 20.18 -23.59 -3.13
N LEU A 55 19.30 -22.78 -3.71
CA LEU A 55 19.47 -22.17 -5.01
C LEU A 55 19.72 -20.68 -4.87
N GLU A 56 20.63 -20.13 -5.67
CA GLU A 56 20.98 -18.73 -5.60
C GLU A 56 19.81 -17.86 -6.07
N TRP A 57 19.28 -18.15 -7.25
CA TRP A 57 18.06 -17.54 -7.75
C TRP A 57 17.41 -18.32 -8.89
N PHE A 58 16.11 -18.07 -9.09
CA PHE A 58 15.46 -18.34 -10.37
C PHE A 58 14.70 -17.10 -10.85
N HIS A 59 14.49 -17.05 -12.16
CA HIS A 59 13.65 -16.07 -12.82
C HIS A 59 12.73 -16.80 -13.81
N ALA A 60 11.43 -16.66 -13.60
CA ALA A 60 10.37 -17.19 -14.45
C ALA A 60 9.61 -16.04 -15.12
N LEU A 61 9.36 -16.19 -16.41
CA LEU A 61 8.60 -15.25 -17.23
C LEU A 61 7.53 -16.02 -18.01
N LEU A 62 6.28 -15.62 -17.82
CA LEU A 62 5.12 -16.10 -18.58
C LEU A 62 4.59 -14.92 -19.41
N LEU A 63 4.52 -15.10 -20.72
CA LEU A 63 3.84 -14.18 -21.63
C LEU A 63 2.59 -14.87 -22.18
N ASP A 64 1.41 -14.40 -21.81
CA ASP A 64 0.15 -14.85 -22.36
C ASP A 64 -0.33 -13.87 -23.43
N ARG A 65 -0.25 -14.31 -24.69
CA ARG A 65 -0.63 -13.48 -25.84
C ARG A 65 -2.14 -13.44 -26.06
N GLN A 66 -2.90 -14.35 -25.46
CA GLN A 66 -4.36 -14.40 -25.60
C GLN A 66 -5.02 -13.39 -24.66
N SER A 67 -4.58 -13.35 -23.40
CA SER A 67 -5.07 -12.40 -22.41
C SER A 67 -4.32 -11.06 -22.43
N GLY A 68 -3.17 -10.99 -23.11
CA GLY A 68 -2.38 -9.77 -23.18
C GLY A 68 -1.68 -9.48 -21.85
N THR A 69 -1.18 -10.51 -21.17
CA THR A 69 -0.48 -10.37 -19.89
C THR A 69 0.97 -10.83 -20.00
N ARG A 70 1.83 -10.19 -19.20
CA ARG A 70 3.20 -10.66 -18.96
C ARG A 70 3.41 -10.72 -17.46
N THR A 71 3.66 -11.93 -16.96
CA THR A 71 3.92 -12.19 -15.54
C THR A 71 5.37 -12.62 -15.37
N GLU A 72 6.06 -11.98 -14.43
CA GLU A 72 7.46 -12.19 -14.13
C GLU A 72 7.61 -12.47 -12.64
N MET A 73 8.43 -13.46 -12.28
CA MET A 73 8.73 -13.82 -10.91
C MET A 73 10.21 -14.09 -10.78
N MET A 74 10.85 -13.46 -9.80
CA MET A 74 12.25 -13.69 -9.46
C MET A 74 12.36 -13.96 -7.97
N VAL A 75 13.08 -15.03 -7.61
CA VAL A 75 13.29 -15.42 -6.21
C VAL A 75 14.78 -15.60 -5.97
N GLN A 76 15.28 -15.13 -4.84
CA GLN A 76 16.69 -15.24 -4.45
C GLN A 76 16.87 -15.86 -3.06
N ASP A 77 18.03 -16.48 -2.83
CA ASP A 77 18.38 -17.30 -1.65
C ASP A 77 17.26 -18.27 -1.29
N ILE A 78 17.02 -19.21 -2.19
CA ILE A 78 15.88 -20.13 -2.13
C ILE A 78 16.30 -21.33 -1.29
N PRO A 79 15.52 -21.69 -0.25
CA PRO A 79 15.77 -22.88 0.53
C PRO A 79 15.55 -24.15 -0.31
N GLU A 80 16.00 -25.29 0.20
CA GLU A 80 15.88 -26.61 -0.41
C GLU A 80 14.41 -27.02 -0.67
N SER A 81 13.46 -26.42 0.04
CA SER A 81 12.03 -26.58 -0.21
C SER A 81 11.29 -25.29 0.14
N VAL A 82 10.44 -24.83 -0.76
CA VAL A 82 9.54 -23.70 -0.52
C VAL A 82 8.26 -23.87 -1.34
N GLU A 83 7.13 -23.55 -0.72
CA GLU A 83 5.87 -23.34 -1.40
C GLU A 83 5.61 -21.84 -1.50
N ILE A 84 5.34 -21.37 -2.73
CA ILE A 84 4.99 -19.97 -3.00
C ILE A 84 3.67 -19.97 -3.77
N GLN A 85 2.66 -19.33 -3.21
CA GLN A 85 1.41 -19.04 -3.90
C GLN A 85 1.29 -17.53 -4.04
N ALA A 86 1.11 -17.02 -5.25
CA ALA A 86 0.97 -15.60 -5.47
C ALA A 86 -0.14 -15.32 -6.50
N SER A 87 -0.90 -14.25 -6.28
CA SER A 87 -1.86 -13.74 -7.27
C SER A 87 -1.67 -12.26 -7.48
N LEU A 88 -1.58 -11.83 -8.73
CA LEU A 88 -1.58 -10.42 -9.12
C LEU A 88 -2.71 -10.17 -10.13
N GLY A 89 -3.53 -9.17 -9.88
CA GLY A 89 -4.68 -8.82 -10.71
C GLY A 89 -5.67 -8.00 -9.90
N ASN A 90 -6.92 -8.46 -9.81
CA ASN A 90 -7.93 -7.78 -8.99
C ASN A 90 -7.52 -7.70 -7.52
N ALA A 91 -6.93 -8.76 -6.99
CA ALA A 91 -6.28 -8.76 -5.70
C ALA A 91 -4.78 -9.00 -5.89
N ILE A 92 -4.01 -8.53 -4.91
CA ILE A 92 -2.60 -8.88 -4.77
C ILE A 92 -2.50 -9.78 -3.54
N SER A 93 -2.02 -11.01 -3.70
CA SER A 93 -1.81 -11.92 -2.59
C SER A 93 -0.51 -12.71 -2.73
N MET A 94 0.06 -13.08 -1.60
CA MET A 94 1.25 -13.93 -1.51
C MET A 94 1.14 -14.77 -0.24
N ASP A 95 1.32 -16.08 -0.38
CA ASP A 95 1.54 -17.02 0.69
C ASP A 95 2.89 -17.71 0.45
N VAL A 96 3.72 -17.75 1.49
CA VAL A 96 5.03 -18.41 1.44
C VAL A 96 5.13 -19.32 2.64
N THR A 97 5.53 -20.57 2.40
CA THR A 97 5.79 -21.55 3.45
C THR A 97 7.10 -22.28 3.18
N VAL A 98 7.99 -22.25 4.17
CA VAL A 98 9.28 -22.94 4.18
C VAL A 98 9.32 -23.92 5.36
N PRO A 99 9.62 -25.21 5.17
CA PRO A 99 9.78 -26.15 6.29
C PRO A 99 10.91 -25.73 7.25
N GLU A 100 10.74 -25.97 8.56
CA GLU A 100 11.66 -25.53 9.61
C GLU A 100 13.12 -25.97 9.37
N GLU A 101 13.30 -27.19 8.88
CA GLU A 101 14.60 -27.79 8.61
C GLU A 101 15.41 -27.09 7.50
N PHE A 102 14.76 -26.29 6.64
CA PHE A 102 15.40 -25.60 5.53
C PHE A 102 15.55 -24.09 5.75
N ARG A 103 15.13 -23.58 6.91
CA ARG A 103 15.24 -22.16 7.30
C ARG A 103 16.64 -21.82 7.81
N LYS A 104 17.04 -20.55 7.69
CA LYS A 104 18.23 -19.99 8.37
C LYS A 104 17.76 -19.19 9.58
N GLY A 105 17.59 -19.86 10.72
CA GLY A 105 16.89 -19.24 11.86
C GLY A 105 15.43 -18.99 11.49
N ASP A 106 14.98 -17.74 11.57
CA ASP A 106 13.63 -17.34 11.20
C ASP A 106 13.46 -17.05 9.69
N LEU A 107 14.58 -16.86 8.97
CA LEU A 107 14.58 -16.52 7.55
C LEU A 107 14.25 -17.75 6.69
N GLY A 108 13.18 -17.63 5.90
CA GLY A 108 12.77 -18.62 4.92
C GLY A 108 13.42 -18.38 3.55
N VAL A 109 13.11 -17.25 2.93
CA VAL A 109 13.53 -16.88 1.57
C VAL A 109 14.19 -15.50 1.58
N GLY A 110 15.26 -15.30 0.81
CA GLY A 110 15.97 -14.02 0.77
C GLY A 110 15.11 -12.87 0.21
N SER A 111 14.61 -13.04 -1.02
CA SER A 111 13.72 -12.04 -1.63
C SER A 111 12.83 -12.64 -2.72
N ILE A 112 11.65 -12.06 -2.91
CA ILE A 112 10.73 -12.37 -4.01
C ILE A 112 10.35 -11.07 -4.71
N MET A 113 10.50 -11.04 -6.04
CA MET A 113 9.88 -10.06 -6.92
C MET A 113 8.81 -10.76 -7.74
N ILE A 114 7.62 -10.17 -7.81
CA ILE A 114 6.58 -10.56 -8.74
C ILE A 114 6.05 -9.32 -9.46
N GLN A 115 5.93 -9.39 -10.77
CA GLN A 115 5.41 -8.32 -11.59
C GLN A 115 4.40 -8.89 -12.59
N GLN A 116 3.29 -8.19 -12.76
CA GLN A 116 2.35 -8.41 -13.84
C GLN A 116 2.20 -7.13 -14.66
N LEU A 117 2.31 -7.26 -15.97
CA LEU A 117 1.94 -6.23 -16.94
C LEU A 117 0.65 -6.65 -17.63
N GLN A 118 -0.31 -5.74 -17.70
CA GLN A 118 -1.54 -5.91 -18.50
C GLN A 118 -1.50 -5.00 -19.72
N TRP A 119 -1.81 -5.55 -20.89
CA TRP A 119 -1.91 -4.78 -22.13
C TRP A 119 -3.33 -4.26 -22.31
N MET A 120 -3.50 -2.95 -22.17
CA MET A 120 -4.79 -2.26 -22.33
C MET A 120 -4.57 -0.90 -22.99
N GLU A 121 -5.51 -0.49 -23.86
CA GLU A 121 -5.48 0.82 -24.51
C GLU A 121 -4.14 1.14 -25.20
N ASN A 122 -3.55 0.13 -25.86
CA ASN A 122 -2.25 0.19 -26.54
C ASN A 122 -1.06 0.53 -25.62
N SER A 123 -1.18 0.27 -24.31
CA SER A 123 -0.13 0.49 -23.31
C SER A 123 -0.02 -0.68 -22.34
N TRP A 124 1.16 -0.87 -21.74
CA TRP A 124 1.39 -1.83 -20.66
C TRP A 124 1.20 -1.15 -19.30
N TRP A 125 0.36 -1.75 -18.45
CA TRP A 125 0.08 -1.27 -17.09
C TRP A 125 0.66 -2.24 -16.06
N PRO A 126 1.63 -1.80 -15.22
CA PRO A 126 2.28 -2.66 -14.24
C PRO A 126 1.55 -2.75 -12.90
N ALA A 127 1.64 -3.93 -12.30
CA ALA A 127 1.53 -4.18 -10.86
C ALA A 127 2.77 -4.97 -10.43
N THR A 128 3.48 -4.49 -9.41
CA THR A 128 4.76 -5.05 -8.94
C THR A 128 4.74 -5.18 -7.43
N MET A 129 5.24 -6.30 -6.93
CA MET A 129 5.53 -6.51 -5.52
C MET A 129 6.98 -6.97 -5.38
N PHE A 130 7.65 -6.45 -4.35
CA PHE A 130 8.97 -6.87 -3.93
C PHE A 130 8.98 -7.11 -2.43
N LEU A 131 9.55 -8.24 -2.01
CA LEU A 131 9.67 -8.68 -0.64
C LEU A 131 11.13 -9.02 -0.35
N THR A 132 11.63 -8.65 0.83
CA THR A 132 12.96 -9.07 1.32
C THR A 132 12.89 -9.54 2.75
N GLU A 133 13.82 -10.42 3.11
CA GLU A 133 13.94 -11.02 4.44
C GLU A 133 12.66 -11.78 4.84
N ILE A 134 12.18 -12.64 3.94
CA ILE A 134 10.88 -13.31 4.06
C ILE A 134 10.98 -14.41 5.14
N PRO A 135 10.12 -14.36 6.17
CA PRO A 135 10.11 -15.36 7.24
C PRO A 135 9.74 -16.77 6.77
N GLY A 136 9.91 -17.75 7.67
CA GLY A 136 9.55 -19.16 7.43
C GLY A 136 8.10 -19.40 7.00
N SER A 137 7.17 -18.54 7.42
CA SER A 137 5.82 -18.47 6.84
C SER A 137 5.34 -17.03 6.76
N MET A 138 4.64 -16.67 5.69
CA MET A 138 3.95 -15.39 5.59
C MET A 138 2.67 -15.49 4.77
N ASN A 139 1.72 -14.61 5.08
CA ASN A 139 0.51 -14.38 4.33
C ASN A 139 0.32 -12.88 4.12
N LEU A 140 0.11 -12.48 2.88
CA LEU A 140 -0.18 -11.11 2.47
C LEU A 140 -1.39 -11.14 1.56
N THR A 141 -2.37 -10.32 1.86
CA THR A 141 -3.50 -10.06 0.98
C THR A 141 -3.72 -8.56 0.84
N THR A 142 -4.11 -8.17 -0.36
CA THR A 142 -4.48 -6.82 -0.73
C THR A 142 -5.69 -6.96 -1.65
N GLU A 143 -6.87 -6.72 -1.10
CA GLU A 143 -8.13 -6.89 -1.81
C GLU A 143 -8.82 -5.54 -2.03
N PRO A 144 -9.49 -5.31 -3.16
CA PRO A 144 -10.28 -4.10 -3.35
C PRO A 144 -11.38 -3.99 -2.29
N ASP A 145 -11.56 -2.82 -1.68
CA ASP A 145 -12.74 -2.57 -0.86
C ASP A 145 -13.95 -2.32 -1.77
N LEU A 146 -14.93 -3.24 -1.70
CA LEU A 146 -16.18 -3.15 -2.47
C LEU A 146 -17.30 -2.43 -1.70
N ASN A 147 -17.03 -1.98 -0.47
CA ASN A 147 -17.98 -1.22 0.30
C ASN A 147 -17.99 0.24 -0.18
N PHE A 148 -19.07 0.65 -0.83
CA PHE A 148 -19.24 2.01 -1.36
C PHE A 148 -20.51 2.63 -0.81
N ASP A 149 -20.40 3.87 -0.34
CA ASP A 149 -21.54 4.70 0.05
C ASP A 149 -21.37 6.12 -0.49
N ILE A 150 -22.12 6.42 -1.55
CA ILE A 150 -22.14 7.74 -2.20
C ILE A 150 -22.69 8.86 -1.29
N THR A 151 -23.34 8.51 -0.18
CA THR A 151 -23.80 9.47 0.83
C THR A 151 -22.71 9.84 1.82
N LYS A 152 -21.57 9.15 1.81
CA LYS A 152 -20.41 9.39 2.68
C LYS A 152 -19.23 9.95 1.90
N ASN A 153 -18.14 10.22 2.61
CA ASN A 153 -16.91 10.69 2.01
C ASN A 153 -16.33 9.62 1.07
N LEU A 154 -16.00 10.00 -0.17
CA LEU A 154 -15.48 9.09 -1.19
C LEU A 154 -13.94 8.95 -1.17
N ALA A 155 -13.22 9.74 -0.37
CA ALA A 155 -11.78 9.91 -0.50
C ALA A 155 -10.95 8.63 -0.26
N PHE A 156 -11.42 7.74 0.63
CA PHE A 156 -10.78 6.44 0.87
C PHE A 156 -11.64 5.26 0.40
N GLN A 157 -12.76 5.54 -0.29
CA GLN A 157 -13.62 4.47 -0.82
C GLN A 157 -12.94 3.76 -2.00
N GLY A 158 -12.97 2.43 -1.98
CA GLY A 158 -12.30 1.62 -2.99
C GLY A 158 -10.79 1.53 -2.83
N MET A 159 -10.23 2.07 -1.73
CA MET A 159 -8.86 1.74 -1.36
C MET A 159 -8.75 0.26 -1.04
N PRO A 160 -7.64 -0.39 -1.43
CA PRO A 160 -7.45 -1.79 -1.11
C PRO A 160 -7.22 -1.97 0.40
N ILE A 161 -7.77 -3.07 0.91
CA ILE A 161 -7.52 -3.58 2.25
C ILE A 161 -6.24 -4.40 2.21
N LEU A 162 -5.23 -4.00 2.99
CA LEU A 162 -4.05 -4.80 3.22
C LEU A 162 -4.15 -5.54 4.55
N ASP A 163 -3.90 -6.83 4.50
CA ASP A 163 -3.66 -7.67 5.66
C ASP A 163 -2.37 -8.46 5.48
N PHE A 164 -1.51 -8.39 6.48
CA PHE A 164 -0.23 -9.07 6.52
C PHE A 164 -0.07 -9.83 7.83
N SER A 165 0.47 -11.04 7.74
CA SER A 165 0.96 -11.80 8.88
C SER A 165 2.21 -12.61 8.50
N ALA A 166 3.11 -12.82 9.45
CA ALA A 166 4.28 -13.66 9.26
C ALA A 166 4.69 -14.38 10.56
N SER A 167 5.61 -15.35 10.44
CA SER A 167 6.15 -16.09 11.59
C SER A 167 7.17 -15.30 12.41
N SER A 168 7.74 -14.23 11.85
CA SER A 168 8.72 -13.37 12.52
C SER A 168 8.64 -11.94 11.97
N GLU A 169 9.24 -11.02 12.73
CA GLU A 169 9.36 -9.60 12.38
C GLU A 169 10.56 -9.34 11.45
N GLY A 170 10.64 -8.14 10.89
CA GLY A 170 11.81 -7.63 10.15
C GLY A 170 11.66 -7.59 8.63
N MET A 171 10.65 -8.25 8.07
CA MET A 171 10.42 -8.28 6.62
C MET A 171 10.23 -6.87 6.04
N SER A 172 10.70 -6.64 4.82
CA SER A 172 10.36 -5.43 4.06
C SER A 172 9.49 -5.75 2.85
N LEU A 173 8.59 -4.82 2.52
CA LEU A 173 7.55 -4.93 1.49
C LEU A 173 7.56 -3.67 0.63
N TYR A 174 7.48 -3.85 -0.68
CA TYR A 174 7.14 -2.80 -1.64
C TYR A 174 6.05 -3.31 -2.58
N ILE A 175 4.99 -2.53 -2.75
CA ILE A 175 3.91 -2.78 -3.72
C ILE A 175 3.72 -1.49 -4.52
N GLU A 176 3.73 -1.60 -5.83
CA GLU A 176 3.32 -0.54 -6.73
C GLU A 176 2.35 -1.12 -7.74
N ALA A 177 1.14 -0.56 -7.80
CA ALA A 177 0.13 -1.01 -8.74
C ALA A 177 -0.55 0.18 -9.41
N LYS A 178 -0.56 0.15 -10.74
CA LYS A 178 -1.41 1.05 -11.52
C LYS A 178 -2.85 0.64 -11.36
N GLY A 179 -3.75 1.61 -11.14
CA GLY A 179 -5.16 1.31 -10.90
C GLY A 179 -5.75 0.42 -11.99
N ARG A 180 -5.45 0.74 -13.25
CA ARG A 180 -5.83 -0.06 -14.42
C ARG A 180 -5.35 -1.51 -14.41
N ALA A 181 -4.18 -1.80 -13.81
CA ALA A 181 -3.64 -3.16 -13.72
C ALA A 181 -4.32 -4.03 -12.65
N ILE A 182 -5.01 -3.39 -11.68
CA ILE A 182 -5.59 -4.06 -10.51
C ILE A 182 -7.07 -3.76 -10.30
N ASN A 183 -7.77 -3.30 -11.35
CA ASN A 183 -9.17 -2.90 -11.28
C ASN A 183 -9.48 -1.84 -10.21
N SER A 184 -8.52 -0.94 -9.94
CA SER A 184 -8.67 0.18 -9.01
C SER A 184 -8.79 1.49 -9.79
N ARG A 185 -9.47 2.48 -9.20
CA ARG A 185 -9.63 3.81 -9.80
C ARG A 185 -8.35 4.63 -9.77
N GLY A 186 -7.51 4.42 -8.77
CA GLY A 186 -6.28 5.17 -8.56
C GLY A 186 -5.06 4.26 -8.52
N ASP A 187 -3.89 4.88 -8.71
CA ASP A 187 -2.61 4.21 -8.53
C ASP A 187 -2.26 4.15 -7.05
N ILE A 188 -1.58 3.08 -6.63
CA ILE A 188 -1.10 2.90 -5.27
C ILE A 188 0.40 2.60 -5.25
N VAL A 189 1.08 3.15 -4.25
CA VAL A 189 2.41 2.71 -3.82
C VAL A 189 2.38 2.50 -2.32
N LEU A 190 2.87 1.34 -1.89
CA LEU A 190 3.08 1.01 -0.50
C LEU A 190 4.52 0.54 -0.32
N MET A 191 5.18 1.04 0.70
CA MET A 191 6.48 0.55 1.13
C MET A 191 6.44 0.39 2.65
N ALA A 192 6.97 -0.71 3.14
CA ALA A 192 7.16 -0.94 4.56
C ALA A 192 8.53 -1.58 4.80
N GLU A 193 9.28 -1.07 5.75
CA GLU A 193 10.55 -1.65 6.21
C GLU A 193 10.39 -2.05 7.67
N GLY A 194 10.99 -3.17 8.07
CA GLY A 194 10.93 -3.66 9.44
C GLY A 194 9.49 -3.93 9.89
N LEU A 195 8.76 -4.73 9.12
CA LEU A 195 7.38 -5.12 9.46
C LEU A 195 7.35 -5.92 10.77
N ALA A 196 6.42 -5.58 11.66
CA ALA A 196 6.03 -6.48 12.74
C ALA A 196 5.36 -7.76 12.18
N ASP A 197 5.13 -8.76 13.02
CA ASP A 197 4.54 -10.05 12.62
C ASP A 197 3.10 -9.93 12.11
N ARG A 198 2.43 -8.78 12.30
CA ARG A 198 1.14 -8.42 11.71
C ARG A 198 1.09 -6.93 11.34
N LEU A 199 0.53 -6.65 10.18
CA LEU A 199 0.15 -5.31 9.73
C LEU A 199 -1.21 -5.36 9.07
N SER A 200 -2.05 -4.35 9.32
CA SER A 200 -3.35 -4.20 8.67
C SER A 200 -3.55 -2.73 8.31
N ILE A 201 -3.94 -2.48 7.06
CA ILE A 201 -4.29 -1.16 6.54
C ILE A 201 -5.67 -1.29 5.92
N LYS A 202 -6.68 -0.68 6.56
CA LYS A 202 -8.09 -0.88 6.21
C LYS A 202 -8.85 0.43 6.22
N PRO A 203 -9.85 0.59 5.34
CA PRO A 203 -10.82 1.66 5.48
C PRO A 203 -11.56 1.59 6.83
N THR A 204 -11.90 2.73 7.41
CA THR A 204 -12.80 2.80 8.59
C THR A 204 -14.26 2.75 8.14
N GLU A 205 -15.19 2.55 9.09
CA GLU A 205 -16.64 2.64 8.82
C GLU A 205 -17.08 4.02 8.29
N SER A 206 -16.30 5.06 8.59
CA SER A 206 -16.48 6.43 8.12
C SER A 206 -15.78 6.72 6.79
N PHE A 207 -15.23 5.69 6.12
CA PHE A 207 -14.41 5.81 4.92
C PHE A 207 -13.19 6.71 5.11
N GLY A 208 -12.54 6.57 6.26
CA GLY A 208 -11.18 6.99 6.57
C GLY A 208 -10.19 5.83 6.41
N LEU A 209 -8.97 5.97 6.95
CA LEU A 209 -7.92 4.95 6.92
C LEU A 209 -7.55 4.51 8.34
N ASN A 210 -7.31 3.22 8.55
CA ASN A 210 -6.86 2.67 9.82
C ASN A 210 -5.62 1.80 9.58
N ILE A 211 -4.52 2.15 10.23
CA ILE A 211 -3.25 1.45 10.18
C ILE A 211 -3.02 0.83 11.55
N ARG A 212 -2.77 -0.48 11.59
CA ARG A 212 -2.47 -1.22 12.82
C ARG A 212 -1.37 -2.23 12.62
N SER A 213 -0.36 -2.17 13.46
CA SER A 213 0.75 -3.10 13.53
C SER A 213 0.86 -3.68 14.93
N SER A 214 1.29 -4.95 15.02
CA SER A 214 1.59 -5.64 16.28
C SER A 214 2.94 -5.21 16.85
N GLY A 215 3.34 -5.81 17.98
CA GLY A 215 4.67 -5.61 18.56
C GLY A 215 5.02 -4.15 18.82
N ASP A 216 6.23 -3.77 18.39
CA ASP A 216 6.76 -2.42 18.48
C ASP A 216 6.34 -1.52 17.29
N GLY A 217 5.61 -2.07 16.32
CA GLY A 217 5.13 -1.39 15.12
C GLY A 217 6.00 -1.65 13.90
N VAL A 218 5.78 -0.86 12.84
CA VAL A 218 6.59 -0.89 11.62
C VAL A 218 7.65 0.21 11.66
N ASP A 219 8.90 -0.12 11.33
CA ASP A 219 10.01 0.84 11.39
C ASP A 219 9.80 2.01 10.43
N ARG A 220 9.41 1.73 9.19
CA ARG A 220 9.03 2.74 8.21
C ARG A 220 7.83 2.28 7.41
N LEU A 221 6.87 3.17 7.25
CA LEU A 221 5.71 2.97 6.39
C LEU A 221 5.62 4.14 5.43
N TYR A 222 5.43 3.87 4.15
CA TYR A 222 5.10 4.88 3.17
C TYR A 222 3.92 4.38 2.34
N PHE A 223 2.92 5.24 2.19
CA PHE A 223 1.74 4.99 1.39
C PHE A 223 1.52 6.19 0.49
N ARG A 224 1.25 5.95 -0.78
CA ARG A 224 0.82 6.96 -1.73
C ARG A 224 -0.35 6.45 -2.54
N ALA A 225 -1.33 7.31 -2.74
CA ALA A 225 -2.39 7.08 -3.71
C ALA A 225 -2.57 8.30 -4.61
N ASN A 226 -2.79 8.06 -5.91
CA ASN A 226 -2.96 9.12 -6.91
C ASN A 226 -4.28 8.94 -7.67
N GLU A 227 -4.77 10.06 -8.22
CA GLU A 227 -5.92 10.10 -9.12
C GLU A 227 -7.18 9.44 -8.51
N ILE A 228 -7.38 9.58 -7.20
CA ILE A 228 -8.58 9.06 -6.55
C ILE A 228 -9.73 10.06 -6.80
N PRO A 229 -10.78 9.66 -7.54
CA PRO A 229 -11.92 10.53 -7.73
C PRO A 229 -12.65 10.71 -6.39
N THR A 230 -12.77 11.96 -5.94
CA THR A 230 -13.61 12.29 -4.78
C THR A 230 -15.01 12.72 -5.24
N LEU A 231 -15.70 13.59 -4.48
CA LEU A 231 -16.97 14.16 -4.90
C LEU A 231 -16.73 15.35 -5.84
N PRO A 232 -17.34 15.40 -7.04
CA PRO A 232 -17.30 16.58 -7.88
C PRO A 232 -17.71 17.85 -7.11
N PRO A 233 -17.05 19.00 -7.33
CA PRO A 233 -16.04 19.23 -8.37
C PRO A 233 -14.60 18.93 -7.92
N VAL A 234 -14.40 18.23 -6.80
CA VAL A 234 -13.06 18.00 -6.21
C VAL A 234 -12.46 16.68 -6.70
N ILE A 235 -11.18 16.71 -7.06
CA ILE A 235 -10.37 15.53 -7.36
C ILE A 235 -9.20 15.50 -6.38
N LEU A 236 -8.96 14.35 -5.74
CA LEU A 236 -7.74 14.13 -4.97
C LEU A 236 -6.67 13.69 -5.97
N GLU A 237 -5.80 14.63 -6.33
CA GLU A 237 -4.68 14.37 -7.24
C GLU A 237 -3.72 13.36 -6.62
N GLN A 238 -3.43 13.53 -5.33
CA GLN A 238 -2.40 12.77 -4.64
C GLN A 238 -2.60 12.82 -3.13
N MET A 239 -2.38 11.70 -2.46
CA MET A 239 -2.21 11.62 -1.02
C MET A 239 -0.96 10.80 -0.73
N GLU A 240 -0.15 11.27 0.21
CA GLU A 240 1.03 10.57 0.73
C GLU A 240 0.95 10.50 2.25
N ALA A 241 1.31 9.37 2.82
CA ALA A 241 1.48 9.17 4.24
C ALA A 241 2.83 8.47 4.50
N MET A 242 3.60 8.98 5.45
CA MET A 242 4.89 8.45 5.86
C MET A 242 4.90 8.26 7.37
N GLY A 243 5.02 7.03 7.85
CA GLY A 243 5.19 6.68 9.25
C GLY A 243 6.61 6.24 9.56
N GLU A 244 7.09 6.53 10.76
CA GLU A 244 8.33 5.99 11.31
C GLU A 244 8.06 5.45 12.72
N ASN A 245 8.48 4.21 12.99
CA ASN A 245 8.23 3.46 14.23
C ASN A 245 6.73 3.46 14.60
N LEU A 246 5.87 3.24 13.62
CA LEU A 246 4.43 3.45 13.71
C LEU A 246 3.73 2.15 14.12
N LYS A 247 3.03 2.17 15.26
CA LYS A 247 2.21 1.04 15.72
C LYS A 247 0.76 1.17 15.29
N SER A 248 0.19 2.36 15.37
CA SER A 248 -1.14 2.62 14.86
C SER A 248 -1.32 4.07 14.43
N ALA A 249 -2.23 4.29 13.48
CA ALA A 249 -2.77 5.61 13.15
C ALA A 249 -4.14 5.45 12.52
N LYS A 250 -5.08 6.32 12.88
CA LYS A 250 -6.41 6.39 12.30
C LYS A 250 -6.58 7.76 11.64
N ILE A 251 -6.94 7.78 10.36
CA ILE A 251 -7.25 8.99 9.60
C ILE A 251 -8.74 8.99 9.33
N GLU A 252 -9.45 10.05 9.65
CA GLU A 252 -10.87 10.22 9.34
C GLU A 252 -11.10 11.54 8.63
N ILE A 253 -12.05 11.58 7.70
CA ILE A 253 -12.48 12.84 7.09
C ILE A 253 -13.91 13.12 7.52
N HIS A 254 -14.08 14.22 8.24
CA HIS A 254 -15.36 14.72 8.69
C HIS A 254 -15.87 15.75 7.69
N GLU A 255 -17.13 15.64 7.31
CA GLU A 255 -17.79 16.58 6.39
C GLU A 255 -18.83 17.43 7.16
N PHE A 256 -18.73 18.75 7.07
CA PHE A 256 -19.60 19.70 7.75
C PHE A 256 -20.38 20.57 6.77
N GLY A 257 -21.67 20.80 7.02
CA GLY A 257 -22.45 21.75 6.23
C GLY A 257 -22.78 21.30 4.80
N ARG A 258 -22.75 19.99 4.53
CA ARG A 258 -23.22 19.42 3.26
C ARG A 258 -24.69 19.79 3.03
N VAL A 259 -25.00 20.39 1.88
CA VAL A 259 -26.37 20.77 1.51
C VAL A 259 -26.97 19.77 0.53
N THR A 260 -26.20 19.32 -0.46
CA THR A 260 -26.60 18.28 -1.43
C THR A 260 -25.39 17.47 -1.90
N VAL A 261 -25.58 16.41 -2.71
CA VAL A 261 -24.45 15.73 -3.39
C VAL A 261 -23.69 16.68 -4.33
N MET A 262 -24.34 17.73 -4.86
CA MET A 262 -23.70 18.72 -5.75
C MET A 262 -23.16 19.95 -5.03
N ILE A 263 -23.40 20.08 -3.71
CA ILE A 263 -22.85 21.14 -2.86
C ILE A 263 -22.16 20.42 -1.70
N PRO A 264 -20.90 19.99 -1.91
CA PRO A 264 -20.17 19.25 -0.88
C PRO A 264 -19.98 20.13 0.36
N GLY A 265 -20.03 19.48 1.52
CA GLY A 265 -19.71 20.12 2.78
C GLY A 265 -18.20 20.38 2.91
N TYR A 266 -17.86 21.17 3.91
CA TYR A 266 -16.51 21.43 4.33
C TYR A 266 -15.85 20.17 4.92
N GLN A 267 -14.66 19.81 4.44
CA GLN A 267 -13.94 18.63 4.89
C GLN A 267 -12.94 18.97 6.00
N LEU A 268 -12.83 18.14 7.02
CA LEU A 268 -11.88 18.25 8.11
C LEU A 268 -11.20 16.88 8.29
N ILE A 269 -9.88 16.83 8.15
CA ILE A 269 -9.11 15.59 8.29
C ILE A 269 -8.66 15.46 9.75
N GLU A 270 -9.09 14.41 10.43
CA GLU A 270 -8.63 14.04 11.76
C GLU A 270 -7.59 12.91 11.62
N VAL A 271 -6.47 13.03 12.34
CA VAL A 271 -5.50 11.96 12.53
C VAL A 271 -5.46 11.64 14.01
N SER A 272 -5.97 10.48 14.40
CA SER A 272 -6.13 10.04 15.78
C SER A 272 -5.46 8.68 16.02
N ASP A 273 -5.40 8.27 17.28
CA ASP A 273 -4.82 6.98 17.70
C ASP A 273 -3.40 6.75 17.18
N VAL A 274 -2.61 7.82 17.07
CA VAL A 274 -1.19 7.72 16.69
C VAL A 274 -0.44 7.12 17.87
N GLN A 275 0.00 5.87 17.72
CA GLN A 275 0.82 5.17 18.70
C GLN A 275 2.13 4.75 18.04
N GLY A 276 3.23 4.94 18.75
CA GLY A 276 4.57 4.73 18.22
C GLY A 276 5.01 5.87 17.29
N GLY A 277 6.24 6.33 17.50
CA GLY A 277 6.96 7.24 16.60
C GLY A 277 6.17 8.44 16.07
N ARG A 278 6.16 8.59 14.73
CA ARG A 278 5.55 9.72 14.02
C ARG A 278 4.86 9.31 12.73
N ILE A 279 3.88 10.10 12.29
CA ILE A 279 3.25 10.00 10.98
C ILE A 279 3.12 11.38 10.34
N ILE A 280 3.50 11.45 9.07
CA ILE A 280 3.41 12.64 8.22
C ILE A 280 2.43 12.34 7.09
N ILE A 281 1.48 13.24 6.85
CA ILE A 281 0.50 13.08 5.77
C ILE A 281 0.47 14.35 4.93
N SER A 282 0.41 14.18 3.61
CA SER A 282 0.26 15.24 2.62
C SER A 282 -0.85 14.89 1.63
N ALA A 283 -1.66 15.86 1.22
CA ALA A 283 -2.74 15.62 0.27
C ALA A 283 -2.93 16.79 -0.68
N ARG A 284 -2.90 16.56 -1.99
CA ARG A 284 -3.16 17.58 -3.00
C ARG A 284 -4.50 17.31 -3.66
N ALA A 285 -5.34 18.33 -3.73
CA ALA A 285 -6.62 18.27 -4.42
C ALA A 285 -6.75 19.40 -5.45
N THR A 286 -7.64 19.22 -6.41
CA THR A 286 -8.05 20.24 -7.38
C THR A 286 -9.57 20.36 -7.33
N ALA A 287 -10.11 21.55 -7.54
CA ALA A 287 -11.55 21.77 -7.59
C ALA A 287 -11.94 22.60 -8.81
N GLU A 288 -12.90 22.11 -9.59
CA GLU A 288 -13.45 22.86 -10.72
C GLU A 288 -14.61 23.77 -10.25
N VAL A 289 -14.41 25.09 -10.27
CA VAL A 289 -15.46 26.06 -9.91
C VAL A 289 -15.76 26.93 -11.11
N ASN A 290 -16.97 26.79 -11.68
CA ASN A 290 -17.44 27.56 -12.83
C ASN A 290 -16.51 27.46 -14.06
N GLY A 291 -15.94 26.27 -14.33
CA GLY A 291 -15.01 26.04 -15.45
C GLY A 291 -13.59 26.56 -15.21
N ILE A 292 -13.23 26.89 -13.96
CA ILE A 292 -11.88 27.27 -13.55
C ILE A 292 -11.37 26.20 -12.59
N ASP A 293 -10.23 25.59 -12.92
CA ASP A 293 -9.52 24.67 -12.04
C ASP A 293 -8.78 25.46 -10.96
N VAL A 294 -9.17 25.21 -9.70
CA VAL A 294 -8.53 25.78 -8.52
C VAL A 294 -7.66 24.69 -7.88
N ASP A 295 -6.33 24.90 -7.85
CA ASP A 295 -5.38 24.01 -7.17
C ASP A 295 -5.51 24.17 -5.65
N LEU A 296 -6.09 23.19 -4.99
CA LEU A 296 -6.21 23.09 -3.54
C LEU A 296 -5.01 22.29 -3.01
N ARG A 297 -3.86 22.96 -2.89
CA ARG A 297 -2.66 22.34 -2.30
C ARG A 297 -2.90 22.11 -0.81
N GLY A 298 -3.04 20.85 -0.41
CA GLY A 298 -3.28 20.46 0.97
C GLY A 298 -1.99 20.02 1.68
N VAL A 299 -1.73 20.76 2.75
CA VAL A 299 -1.30 20.34 4.09
C VAL A 299 -0.28 19.22 4.25
N MET A 300 0.89 19.60 4.77
CA MET A 300 1.83 18.73 5.47
C MET A 300 1.42 18.63 6.95
N LEU A 301 1.15 17.42 7.42
CA LEU A 301 0.95 17.10 8.83
C LEU A 301 2.19 16.46 9.41
N ASP A 302 2.52 16.79 10.64
CA ASP A 302 3.46 16.02 11.45
C ASP A 302 2.74 15.72 12.78
N ALA A 303 2.36 14.45 12.96
CA ALA A 303 1.74 13.94 14.17
C ALA A 303 2.75 13.03 14.87
N GLN A 304 3.05 13.35 16.12
CA GLN A 304 4.03 12.62 16.94
C GLN A 304 3.39 12.30 18.29
N VAL A 305 3.89 11.26 18.96
CA VAL A 305 3.44 10.93 20.32
C VAL A 305 3.89 12.02 21.30
N THR A 306 2.95 12.86 21.72
CA THR A 306 3.12 13.93 22.72
C THR A 306 2.31 13.66 23.98
N GLY A 307 2.77 12.73 24.83
CA GLY A 307 2.31 12.59 26.22
C GLY A 307 0.80 12.50 26.48
N GLY A 308 -0.02 12.09 25.50
CA GLY A 308 -1.48 11.96 25.64
C GLY A 308 -2.28 13.27 25.56
N ILE A 309 -1.68 14.39 25.13
CA ILE A 309 -2.40 15.67 24.96
C ILE A 309 -2.75 15.86 23.47
N PRO A 310 -4.04 16.07 23.11
CA PRO A 310 -4.41 16.49 21.76
C PRO A 310 -3.74 17.83 21.43
N SER A 311 -2.93 17.88 20.37
CA SER A 311 -2.28 19.11 19.94
C SER A 311 -2.90 19.56 18.61
N GLY A 312 -3.26 20.85 18.51
CA GLY A 312 -3.73 21.44 17.27
C GLY A 312 -2.58 21.64 16.29
N THR A 313 -2.71 21.15 15.06
CA THR A 313 -1.69 21.33 14.01
C THR A 313 -2.00 22.55 13.15
N THR A 314 -0.99 23.40 12.92
CA THR A 314 -1.08 24.63 12.11
C THR A 314 -0.75 24.41 10.64
N LEU A 315 -1.49 25.10 9.77
CA LEU A 315 -1.35 25.13 8.31
C LEU A 315 -0.12 25.93 7.87
N GLY A 316 0.71 25.37 6.99
CA GLY A 316 1.81 26.07 6.33
C GLY A 316 1.56 26.24 4.84
N VAL A 317 1.31 27.46 4.38
CA VAL A 317 1.46 27.83 2.96
C VAL A 317 2.91 28.26 2.78
N ASN A 318 3.67 27.56 1.92
CA ASN A 318 5.14 27.58 1.81
C ASN A 318 5.89 26.91 2.97
N GLY A 319 5.96 25.58 2.93
CA GLY A 319 7.07 24.76 3.42
C GLY A 319 7.86 25.32 4.61
N PHE A 320 7.25 25.37 5.78
CA PHE A 320 7.91 25.32 7.08
C PHE A 320 6.85 24.80 8.07
N ALA A 321 6.81 23.49 8.27
CA ALA A 321 6.15 22.92 9.44
C ALA A 321 7.02 23.32 10.65
N SER A 322 6.47 24.14 11.54
CA SER A 322 7.14 24.52 12.78
C SER A 322 7.20 23.31 13.70
N ASP A 323 8.43 22.84 13.89
CA ASP A 323 8.85 21.83 14.84
C ASP A 323 8.16 22.00 16.20
N LEU A 324 7.27 21.07 16.55
CA LEU A 324 6.68 20.96 17.89
C LEU A 324 7.55 20.02 18.76
N SER A 325 8.87 20.22 18.75
CA SER A 325 9.84 19.47 19.56
C SER A 325 9.94 19.91 21.03
N LEU A 326 9.06 20.81 21.50
CA LEU A 326 9.21 21.43 22.82
C LEU A 326 8.59 20.66 24.01
N LEU A 327 8.08 19.45 23.78
CA LEU A 327 7.54 18.60 24.85
C LEU A 327 8.14 17.19 24.79
N ASN A 328 9.47 17.13 24.98
CA ASN A 328 10.18 15.86 25.11
C ASN A 328 9.80 15.12 26.40
N MET A 329 9.21 13.93 26.19
CA MET A 329 9.55 12.64 26.80
C MET A 329 9.75 12.60 28.33
N ILE A 330 8.68 12.23 29.04
CA ILE A 330 8.80 11.58 30.35
C ILE A 330 8.93 10.07 30.09
N PRO A 331 10.07 9.42 30.44
CA PRO A 331 10.23 7.98 30.25
C PRO A 331 9.17 7.19 31.05
N GLY A 332 8.48 6.26 30.39
CA GLY A 332 7.50 5.36 31.02
C GLY A 332 6.02 5.69 30.75
N PHE A 333 5.70 6.58 29.81
CA PHE A 333 4.32 6.94 29.47
C PHE A 333 3.93 6.42 28.07
N SER A 334 2.95 5.51 28.01
CA SER A 334 2.28 5.10 26.76
C SER A 334 1.00 5.90 26.58
N GLY A 335 0.85 6.63 25.48
CA GLY A 335 -0.38 7.38 25.18
C GLY A 335 -0.53 7.61 23.68
N SER A 336 -1.77 7.73 23.20
CA SER A 336 -2.08 8.08 21.82
C SER A 336 -2.31 9.59 21.65
N THR A 337 -2.13 10.11 20.44
CA THR A 337 -2.42 11.52 20.09
C THR A 337 -3.48 11.66 19.01
N SER A 338 -4.13 12.83 18.99
CA SER A 338 -5.11 13.23 17.98
C SER A 338 -4.85 14.64 17.48
N HIS A 339 -5.01 14.85 16.17
CA HIS A 339 -4.77 16.08 15.42
C HIS A 339 -5.92 16.33 14.44
N TRP A 340 -6.28 17.60 14.20
CA TRP A 340 -7.37 18.01 13.30
C TRP A 340 -6.87 18.99 12.24
N MET A 341 -7.41 18.92 11.02
CA MET A 341 -6.97 19.70 9.88
C MET A 341 -8.10 20.16 8.96
N ALA A 342 -8.02 21.43 8.55
CA ALA A 342 -8.94 22.15 7.69
C ALA A 342 -8.26 22.54 6.35
N PRO A 343 -8.75 22.15 5.15
CA PRO A 343 -8.15 22.52 3.86
C PRO A 343 -8.37 24.02 3.51
N GLU A 344 -7.32 24.69 3.02
CA GLU A 344 -7.34 26.07 2.49
C GLU A 344 -7.82 26.11 1.03
N PRO A 345 -8.46 27.20 0.54
CA PRO A 345 -8.50 28.57 1.06
C PRO A 345 -9.75 28.92 1.89
N VAL A 346 -10.57 27.94 2.28
CA VAL A 346 -11.86 28.24 2.92
C VAL A 346 -11.68 28.64 4.39
N SER A 347 -10.70 28.08 5.11
CA SER A 347 -10.37 28.56 6.46
C SER A 347 -9.88 30.00 6.44
N SER A 348 -9.02 30.38 5.48
CA SER A 348 -8.67 31.79 5.27
C SER A 348 -9.88 32.64 4.80
N GLY A 349 -10.80 32.09 4.02
CA GLY A 349 -12.06 32.75 3.64
C GLY A 349 -13.02 32.97 4.81
N ILE A 350 -13.18 31.98 5.70
CA ILE A 350 -13.97 32.07 6.93
C ILE A 350 -13.30 33.01 7.91
N LEU A 351 -11.99 32.93 8.11
CA LEU A 351 -11.24 33.88 8.94
C LEU A 351 -11.33 35.29 8.37
N THR A 352 -11.28 35.45 7.05
CA THR A 352 -11.50 36.75 6.38
C THR A 352 -12.93 37.23 6.61
N ALA A 353 -13.94 36.37 6.45
CA ALA A 353 -15.33 36.71 6.70
C ALA A 353 -15.59 37.04 8.17
N VAL A 354 -15.02 36.29 9.12
CA VAL A 354 -15.10 36.53 10.56
C VAL A 354 -14.32 37.78 10.96
N ALA A 355 -13.16 38.05 10.37
CA ALA A 355 -12.44 39.31 10.59
C ALA A 355 -13.17 40.51 9.98
N THR A 356 -13.89 40.30 8.86
CA THR A 356 -14.65 41.35 8.17
C THR A 356 -16.02 41.60 8.85
N LEU A 357 -16.66 40.56 9.41
CA LEU A 357 -17.98 40.64 10.05
C LEU A 357 -17.89 40.81 11.58
N GLY A 358 -16.86 40.26 12.21
CA GLY A 358 -16.52 40.40 13.63
C GLY A 358 -15.56 41.55 13.92
N GLY A 359 -15.11 42.26 12.88
CA GLY A 359 -14.43 43.55 12.99
C GLY A 359 -15.41 44.70 13.26
N MET A 360 -15.94 44.72 14.49
CA MET A 360 -16.17 45.92 15.30
C MET A 360 -15.46 45.74 16.64
#